data_AF-A0A7J2RF02-F1
#
_entry.id   AF-A0A7J2RF02-F1
#
_cell.length_a   1.000
_cell.length_b   1.000
_cell.length_c   1.000
_cell.angle_alpha   90.00
_cell.angle_beta   90.00
_cell.angle_gamma   90.00
#
_symmetry.space_group_name_H-M   'P 1'
#
loop_
_entity.id
_entity.type
_entity.pdbx_description
1 polymer ?
#
loop_
_entity_poly.entity_id
_entity_poly.type
_entity_poly.pdbx_seq_one_letter_code
_entity_poly.pdbx_strand_id
1 'polypeptide(L)'
;MARLSREFVKLETRIINDYRFFTMSEFEQLVYIKLLGISRSNNNQIPKDFNVIKQLLRLKKEETCFYLSQIGFSKQEISTKSETELYQSALKSAIKRIKGNFPKFKENKYFWFFDGYELRLSNSAPKEAINSQRDEDEDLDVDKDLDKDFTTIGKVSKNLTKDQETQLQKYAEWMARDIHKTGQTRDQIYKMFFNTARKHGFNIVSNAVESIWNGTNPHPKDIWNKIKSDIAKA
;
A
#
# COMPACT_ATOMS: atom_id res chain seq x y z
N MET A 1 28.45 -5.37 9.27
CA MET A 1 27.28 -4.95 8.46
C MET A 1 26.34 -4.15 9.33
N ALA A 2 25.97 -2.93 8.93
CA ALA A 2 24.98 -2.14 9.67
C ALA A 2 23.62 -2.82 9.58
N ARG A 3 22.99 -3.14 10.72
CA ARG A 3 21.63 -3.67 10.74
C ARG A 3 20.70 -2.57 10.22
N LEU A 4 20.10 -2.81 9.05
CA LEU A 4 18.98 -2.00 8.57
C LEU A 4 17.91 -2.01 9.66
N SER A 5 17.61 -0.83 10.20
CA SER A 5 16.54 -0.66 11.19
C SER A 5 15.26 -1.29 10.66
N ARG A 6 14.50 -2.05 11.46
CA ARG A 6 13.21 -2.67 11.09
C ARG A 6 12.24 -1.69 10.40
N GLU A 7 12.38 -0.40 10.68
CA GLU A 7 11.63 0.69 10.04
C GLU A 7 11.91 0.84 8.55
N PHE A 8 13.16 0.62 8.10
CA PHE A 8 13.54 0.69 6.69
C PHE A 8 12.88 -0.43 5.89
N VAL A 9 12.82 -1.64 6.46
CA VAL A 9 12.14 -2.79 5.85
C VAL A 9 10.64 -2.50 5.66
N LYS A 10 9.98 -1.86 6.63
CA LYS A 10 8.56 -1.47 6.51
C LYS A 10 8.35 -0.42 5.42
N LEU A 11 9.30 0.51 5.28
CA LEU A 11 9.33 1.55 4.25
C LEU A 11 9.47 0.95 2.85
N GLU A 12 10.47 0.09 2.66
CA GLU A 12 10.69 -0.63 1.40
C GLU A 12 9.49 -1.47 1.02
N THR A 13 8.95 -2.24 1.97
CA THR A 13 7.76 -3.08 1.73
C THR A 13 6.56 -2.24 1.31
N ARG A 14 6.38 -1.02 1.85
CA ARG A 14 5.30 -0.11 1.45
C ARG A 14 5.52 0.47 0.06
N ILE A 15 6.74 0.87 -0.27
CA ILE A 15 7.09 1.40 -1.60
C ILE A 15 6.89 0.31 -2.66
N ILE A 16 7.40 -0.89 -2.40
CA ILE A 16 7.33 -2.05 -3.31
C ILE A 16 5.88 -2.48 -3.57
N ASN A 17 5.01 -2.34 -2.57
CA ASN A 17 3.59 -2.71 -2.71
C ASN A 17 2.69 -1.60 -3.30
N ASP A 18 3.21 -0.39 -3.53
CA ASP A 18 2.43 0.70 -4.11
C ASP A 18 2.70 0.84 -5.61
N TYR A 19 1.81 0.26 -6.44
CA TYR A 19 1.97 0.28 -7.91
C TYR A 19 2.12 1.71 -8.47
N ARG A 20 1.56 2.71 -7.79
CA ARG A 20 1.62 4.11 -8.21
C ARG A 20 3.05 4.64 -8.20
N PHE A 21 3.90 4.10 -7.33
CA PHE A 21 5.33 4.41 -7.31
C PHE A 21 5.99 4.06 -8.65
N PHE A 22 5.68 2.90 -9.20
CA PHE A 22 6.24 2.43 -10.46
C PHE A 22 5.64 3.12 -11.69
N THR A 23 4.51 3.81 -11.55
CA THR A 23 3.94 4.64 -12.64
C THR A 23 4.55 6.05 -12.72
N MET A 24 5.35 6.45 -11.74
CA MET A 24 6.05 7.73 -11.74
C MET A 24 7.31 7.68 -12.61
N SER A 25 7.76 8.85 -13.09
CA SER A 25 9.08 8.98 -13.71
C SER A 25 10.20 8.67 -12.70
N GLU A 26 11.37 8.23 -13.17
CA GLU A 26 12.53 7.94 -12.29
C GLU A 26 12.89 9.13 -11.39
N PHE A 27 12.78 10.35 -11.94
CA PHE A 27 13.02 11.57 -11.16
C PHE A 27 12.02 11.74 -10.02
N GLU A 28 10.73 11.50 -10.26
CA GLU A 28 9.70 11.55 -9.22
C GLU A 28 9.87 10.46 -8.17
N GLN A 29 10.20 9.24 -8.59
CA GLN A 29 10.52 8.14 -7.68
C GLN A 29 11.67 8.52 -6.75
N LEU A 30 12.73 9.12 -7.30
CA LEU A 30 13.88 9.59 -6.54
C LEU A 30 13.51 10.72 -5.57
N VAL A 31 12.73 11.71 -6.02
CA VAL A 31 12.24 12.80 -5.17
C VAL A 31 11.39 12.23 -4.04
N TYR A 32 10.49 11.30 -4.33
CA TYR A 32 9.62 10.65 -3.34
C TYR A 32 10.41 9.91 -2.26
N ILE A 33 11.38 9.06 -2.65
CA ILE A 33 12.25 8.34 -1.72
C ILE A 33 12.99 9.32 -0.80
N LYS A 34 13.49 10.43 -1.37
CA LYS A 34 14.23 11.42 -0.59
C LYS A 34 13.32 12.20 0.35
N LEU A 35 12.10 12.55 -0.05
CA LEU A 35 11.09 13.14 0.82
C LEU A 35 10.74 12.22 2.00
N LEU A 36 10.65 10.90 1.77
CA LEU A 36 10.47 9.91 2.84
C LEU A 36 11.66 9.88 3.80
N GLY A 37 12.88 9.97 3.29
CA GLY A 37 14.09 10.08 4.10
C GLY A 37 14.07 11.32 5.00
N ILE A 38 13.67 12.47 4.45
CA ILE A 38 13.54 13.74 5.19
C ILE A 38 12.47 13.64 6.27
N SER A 39 11.27 13.16 5.90
CA SER A 39 10.17 12.94 6.85
C SER A 39 10.63 12.06 8.01
N ARG A 40 11.39 10.99 7.75
CA ARG A 40 11.93 10.13 8.80
C ARG A 40 12.84 10.89 9.77
N SER A 41 13.75 11.72 9.27
CA SER A 41 14.73 12.44 10.11
C SER A 41 14.12 13.59 10.90
N ASN A 42 12.97 14.11 10.47
CA ASN A 42 12.39 15.35 10.99
C ASN A 42 10.98 15.14 11.57
N ASN A 43 10.73 14.05 12.28
CA ASN A 43 9.44 13.78 12.93
C ASN A 43 8.24 13.91 11.97
N ASN A 44 8.39 13.36 10.77
CA ASN A 44 7.41 13.42 9.68
C ASN A 44 7.14 14.83 9.12
N GLN A 45 8.02 15.79 9.37
CA GLN A 45 7.91 17.15 8.83
C GLN A 45 8.92 17.38 7.71
N ILE A 46 8.42 17.76 6.55
CA ILE A 46 9.24 18.08 5.38
C ILE A 46 9.13 19.58 5.14
N PRO A 47 10.24 20.34 5.24
CA PRO A 47 10.24 21.78 4.95
C PRO A 47 9.78 22.06 3.52
N LYS A 48 8.97 23.11 3.33
CA LYS A 48 8.57 23.58 1.99
C LYS A 48 9.65 24.42 1.29
N ASP A 49 10.73 24.75 1.99
CA ASP A 49 11.83 25.51 1.41
C ASP A 49 12.57 24.66 0.38
N PHE A 50 12.48 25.09 -0.89
CA PHE A 50 13.12 24.44 -2.02
C PHE A 50 14.65 24.43 -1.94
N ASN A 51 15.26 25.38 -1.23
CA ASN A 51 16.71 25.37 -1.03
C ASN A 51 17.12 24.22 -0.11
N VAL A 52 16.35 23.97 0.94
CA VAL A 52 16.55 22.85 1.86
C VAL A 52 16.34 21.53 1.13
N ILE A 53 15.29 21.41 0.33
CA ILE A 53 15.03 20.22 -0.48
C ILE A 53 16.14 20.02 -1.52
N LYS A 54 16.60 21.08 -2.19
CA LYS A 54 17.73 21.01 -3.15
C LYS A 54 18.99 20.48 -2.48
N GLN A 55 19.33 20.97 -1.30
CA GLN A 55 20.48 20.48 -0.53
C GLN A 55 20.33 19.02 -0.10
N LEU A 56 19.13 18.63 0.35
CA LEU A 56 18.83 17.26 0.78
C LEU A 56 18.81 16.28 -0.40
N LEU A 57 18.47 16.77 -1.60
CA LEU A 57 18.49 15.96 -2.80
C LEU A 57 19.92 15.64 -3.27
N ARG A 58 20.95 16.42 -2.89
CA ARG A 58 22.37 16.16 -3.24
C ARG A 58 22.60 15.69 -4.69
N LEU A 59 21.77 16.13 -5.63
CA LEU A 59 21.90 15.71 -7.02
C LEU A 59 23.16 16.34 -7.58
N LYS A 60 24.00 15.52 -8.20
CA LYS A 60 25.14 16.07 -8.95
C LYS A 60 24.60 16.90 -10.11
N LYS A 61 25.37 17.90 -10.50
CA LYS A 61 25.03 18.77 -11.64
C LYS A 61 24.71 17.95 -12.90
N GLU A 62 25.53 16.94 -13.16
CA GLU A 62 25.38 16.02 -14.30
C GLU A 62 24.07 15.23 -14.26
N GLU A 63 23.68 14.72 -13.09
CA GLU A 63 22.43 13.99 -12.89
C GLU A 63 21.21 14.89 -13.15
N THR A 64 21.31 16.16 -12.77
CA THR A 64 20.23 17.13 -12.93
C THR A 64 19.92 17.39 -14.41
N CYS A 65 20.96 17.58 -15.24
CA CYS A 65 20.78 17.73 -16.69
C CYS A 65 20.19 16.47 -17.33
N PHE A 66 20.64 15.28 -16.90
CA PHE A 66 20.08 14.01 -17.37
C PHE A 66 18.58 13.92 -17.07
N TYR A 67 18.15 14.21 -15.83
CA TYR A 67 16.73 14.17 -15.47
C TYR A 67 15.91 15.24 -16.19
N LEU A 68 16.41 16.47 -16.33
CA LEU A 68 15.68 17.53 -17.06
C LEU A 68 15.41 17.12 -18.51
N SER A 69 16.36 16.44 -19.16
CA SER A 69 16.17 15.92 -20.51
C SER A 69 15.09 14.83 -20.60
N GLN A 70 14.98 13.96 -19.60
CA GLN A 70 13.95 12.91 -19.52
C GLN A 70 12.53 13.48 -19.33
N ILE A 71 12.42 14.65 -18.69
CA ILE A 71 11.15 15.33 -18.45
C ILE A 71 10.74 16.21 -19.66
N GLY A 72 11.50 16.17 -20.75
CA GLY A 72 11.16 16.84 -22.00
C GLY A 72 11.65 18.29 -22.11
N PHE A 73 12.54 18.76 -21.23
CA PHE A 73 13.17 20.06 -21.41
C PHE A 73 14.14 20.03 -22.59
N SER A 74 13.96 20.96 -23.53
CA SER A 74 14.82 21.08 -24.69
C SER A 74 16.20 21.63 -24.29
N LYS A 75 17.25 21.28 -25.07
CA LYS A 75 18.59 21.86 -24.87
C LYS A 75 18.61 23.40 -24.94
N GLN A 76 17.70 23.99 -25.71
CA GLN A 76 17.56 25.45 -25.83
C GLN A 76 16.96 26.09 -24.56
N GLU A 77 15.99 25.44 -23.91
CA GLU A 77 15.46 25.90 -22.61
C GLU A 77 16.52 25.81 -21.50
N ILE A 78 17.35 24.77 -21.55
CA ILE A 78 18.50 24.60 -20.63
C ILE A 78 19.53 25.73 -20.82
N SER A 79 19.66 26.27 -22.02
CA SER A 79 20.61 27.34 -22.33
C SER A 79 20.15 28.74 -21.91
N THR A 80 18.84 28.95 -21.72
CA THR A 80 18.25 30.30 -21.56
C THR A 80 17.81 30.61 -20.15
N LYS A 81 17.38 29.61 -19.37
CA LYS A 81 17.04 29.77 -17.95
C LYS A 81 18.21 29.39 -17.07
N SER A 82 18.31 30.04 -15.91
CA SER A 82 19.28 29.59 -14.92
C SER A 82 18.94 28.13 -14.54
N GLU A 83 19.94 27.26 -14.51
CA GLU A 83 19.77 25.83 -14.19
C GLU A 83 19.00 25.62 -12.88
N THR A 84 19.15 26.56 -11.94
CA THR A 84 18.43 26.57 -10.66
C THR A 84 16.93 26.77 -10.83
N GLU A 85 16.48 27.65 -11.74
CA GLU A 85 15.06 27.87 -12.02
C GLU A 85 14.41 26.66 -12.68
N LEU A 86 15.09 26.05 -13.66
CA LEU A 86 14.63 24.82 -14.31
C LEU A 86 14.47 23.70 -13.31
N TYR A 87 15.47 23.53 -12.45
CA TYR A 87 15.43 22.53 -11.39
C TYR A 87 14.29 22.78 -10.40
N GLN A 88 14.12 24.02 -9.93
CA GLN A 88 13.01 24.36 -9.04
C GLN A 88 11.65 24.10 -9.70
N SER A 89 11.52 24.39 -11.00
CA SER A 89 10.31 24.09 -11.77
C SER A 89 10.04 22.59 -11.86
N ALA A 90 11.05 21.80 -12.21
CA ALA A 90 10.96 20.35 -12.28
C ALA A 90 10.61 19.72 -10.92
N LEU A 91 11.25 20.18 -9.84
CA LEU A 91 10.98 19.73 -8.49
C LEU A 91 9.56 20.09 -8.02
N LYS A 92 9.10 21.32 -8.29
CA LYS A 92 7.70 21.72 -8.03
C LYS A 92 6.71 20.82 -8.78
N SER A 93 6.99 20.53 -10.05
CA SER A 93 6.16 19.65 -10.87
C SER A 93 6.12 18.22 -10.33
N ALA A 94 7.28 17.65 -9.95
CA ALA A 94 7.39 16.33 -9.35
C ALA A 94 6.61 16.25 -8.04
N ILE A 95 6.76 17.23 -7.14
CA ILE A 95 6.04 17.28 -5.85
C ILE A 95 4.53 17.37 -6.08
N LYS A 96 4.08 18.16 -7.06
CA LYS A 96 2.66 18.24 -7.44
C LYS A 96 2.12 16.89 -7.89
N ARG A 97 2.86 16.15 -8.71
CA ARG A 97 2.46 14.81 -9.20
C ARG A 97 2.50 13.76 -8.10
N ILE A 98 3.51 13.79 -7.23
CA ILE A 98 3.56 12.96 -6.02
C ILE A 98 2.31 13.21 -5.16
N LYS A 99 1.95 14.47 -4.91
CA LYS A 99 0.75 14.81 -4.13
C LYS A 99 -0.54 14.27 -4.78
N GLY A 100 -0.63 14.31 -6.11
CA GLY A 100 -1.77 13.75 -6.85
C GLY A 100 -1.86 12.22 -6.76
N ASN A 101 -0.71 11.55 -6.83
CA ASN A 101 -0.65 10.07 -6.84
C ASN A 101 -0.74 9.46 -5.44
N PHE A 102 -0.29 10.17 -4.40
CA PHE A 102 -0.22 9.67 -3.03
C PHE A 102 -1.14 10.49 -2.12
N PRO A 103 -2.40 10.07 -1.88
CA PRO A 103 -3.36 10.79 -1.04
C PRO A 103 -2.90 10.99 0.42
N LYS A 104 -1.95 10.16 0.87
CA LYS A 104 -1.30 10.28 2.18
C LYS A 104 -0.26 11.39 2.23
N PHE A 105 0.25 11.88 1.11
CA PHE A 105 1.15 13.02 1.09
C PHE A 105 0.33 14.32 1.24
N LYS A 106 0.37 14.91 2.42
CA LYS A 106 -0.43 16.07 2.82
C LYS A 106 0.46 17.29 3.02
N GLU A 107 -0.19 18.46 3.09
CA GLU A 107 0.47 19.72 3.40
C GLU A 107 -0.32 20.55 4.38
N ASN A 108 0.38 21.31 5.22
CA ASN A 108 -0.19 22.38 6.03
C ASN A 108 0.49 23.72 5.70
N LYS A 109 0.30 24.74 6.54
CA LYS A 109 0.90 26.07 6.32
C LYS A 109 2.43 26.06 6.28
N TYR A 110 3.09 25.17 7.04
CA TYR A 110 4.53 25.23 7.29
C TYR A 110 5.32 24.09 6.64
N PHE A 111 4.74 22.91 6.50
CA PHE A 111 5.44 21.70 6.06
C PHE A 111 4.55 20.78 5.23
N TRP A 112 5.20 19.86 4.51
CA TRP A 112 4.59 18.64 4.00
C TRP A 112 4.77 17.51 5.01
N PHE A 113 3.90 16.51 4.96
CA PHE A 113 3.96 15.34 5.82
C PHE A 113 3.26 14.15 5.17
N PHE A 114 3.57 12.95 5.64
CA PHE A 114 2.86 11.74 5.23
C PHE A 114 1.82 11.37 6.30
N ASP A 115 0.53 11.43 5.96
CA ASP A 115 -0.57 11.03 6.82
C ASP A 115 -0.60 9.50 7.04
N GLY A 116 -0.90 9.08 8.27
CA GLY A 116 -0.73 7.69 8.72
C GLY A 116 0.73 7.23 8.74
N TYR A 117 1.66 8.18 8.68
CA TYR A 117 3.10 7.98 8.84
C TYR A 117 3.53 8.41 10.25
N GLU A 118 2.78 8.00 11.25
CA GLU A 118 3.28 7.93 12.61
C GLU A 118 4.35 6.84 12.62
N LEU A 119 5.58 7.21 12.29
CA LEU A 119 6.74 6.60 12.92
C LEU A 119 6.54 6.89 14.40
N ARG A 120 5.82 6.01 15.10
CA ARG A 120 6.01 5.83 16.54
C ARG A 120 7.46 5.42 16.68
N LEU A 121 8.36 6.41 16.68
CA LEU A 121 9.69 6.28 17.21
C LEU A 121 9.43 5.84 18.63
N SER A 122 9.50 4.55 18.88
CA SER A 122 9.58 4.01 20.22
C SER A 122 10.91 4.48 20.78
N ASN A 123 10.99 5.77 21.09
CA ASN A 123 11.97 6.36 21.99
C ASN A 123 11.66 5.95 23.44
N SER A 124 10.84 4.92 23.66
CA SER A 124 10.95 4.12 24.87
C SER A 124 12.35 3.54 24.88
N ALA A 125 13.27 4.27 25.52
CA ALA A 125 14.42 3.70 26.17
C ALA A 125 13.97 2.38 26.82
N PRO A 126 14.76 1.30 26.73
CA PRO A 126 14.42 0.05 27.38
C PRO A 126 14.24 0.37 28.87
N LYS A 127 13.00 0.41 29.34
CA LYS A 127 12.73 0.42 30.77
C LYS A 127 13.19 -0.95 31.22
N GLU A 128 14.31 -0.97 31.91
CA GLU A 128 14.77 -2.11 32.67
C GLU A 128 13.62 -2.64 33.53
N ALA A 129 13.68 -3.95 33.72
CA ALA A 129 12.64 -4.81 34.25
C ALA A 129 11.86 -4.24 35.44
N ILE A 130 10.54 -4.27 35.36
CA ILE A 130 9.68 -4.48 36.53
C ILE A 130 8.58 -5.47 36.16
N ASN A 131 8.71 -6.68 36.71
CA ASN A 131 7.60 -7.59 36.95
C ASN A 131 6.47 -6.83 37.65
N SER A 132 5.24 -6.95 37.16
CA SER A 132 4.07 -7.40 37.95
C SER A 132 2.75 -6.94 37.32
N GLN A 133 1.79 -7.87 37.42
CA GLN A 133 0.35 -7.67 37.59
C GLN A 133 -0.50 -7.12 36.43
N ARG A 134 -1.43 -8.02 36.04
CA ARG A 134 -2.86 -7.76 35.80
C ARG A 134 -3.31 -6.36 36.25
N ASP A 135 -4.04 -5.68 35.38
CA ASP A 135 -5.45 -5.41 35.62
C ASP A 135 -6.19 -5.05 34.32
N GLU A 136 -7.50 -5.18 34.42
CA GLU A 136 -8.53 -5.31 33.39
C GLU A 136 -8.90 -4.00 32.67
N ASP A 137 -9.43 -4.19 31.46
CA ASP A 137 -10.51 -3.46 30.76
C ASP A 137 -10.62 -1.93 30.82
N GLU A 138 -10.69 -1.30 29.62
CA GLU A 138 -11.74 -0.33 29.29
C GLU A 138 -11.84 -0.07 27.76
N ASP A 139 -12.99 -0.50 27.23
CA ASP A 139 -13.80 -0.07 26.09
C ASP A 139 -13.28 0.96 25.05
N LEU A 140 -13.38 0.55 23.78
CA LEU A 140 -13.84 1.44 22.71
C LEU A 140 -14.83 0.69 21.81
N ASP A 141 -16.11 0.90 22.11
CA ASP A 141 -17.24 0.67 21.22
C ASP A 141 -17.09 1.51 19.94
N VAL A 142 -17.00 0.83 18.80
CA VAL A 142 -17.28 1.42 17.48
C VAL A 142 -18.11 0.41 16.69
N ASP A 143 -19.43 0.65 16.69
CA ASP A 143 -20.44 0.31 15.69
C ASP A 143 -20.32 -1.04 14.96
N LYS A 144 -20.87 -2.07 15.62
CA LYS A 144 -21.35 -3.29 14.97
C LYS A 144 -22.79 -3.09 14.49
N ASP A 145 -22.98 -2.77 13.22
CA ASP A 145 -24.28 -2.93 12.55
C ASP A 145 -24.11 -3.40 11.10
N LEU A 146 -23.58 -4.62 10.93
CA LEU A 146 -23.64 -5.39 9.70
C LEU A 146 -23.37 -6.86 10.01
N ASP A 147 -24.23 -7.50 10.81
CA ASP A 147 -24.36 -8.96 10.87
C ASP A 147 -25.53 -9.35 11.81
N LYS A 148 -26.75 -9.23 11.31
CA LYS A 148 -27.92 -9.94 11.87
C LYS A 148 -28.73 -10.52 10.73
N ASP A 149 -28.38 -11.77 10.39
CA ASP A 149 -29.31 -12.87 10.11
C ASP A 149 -28.59 -13.93 9.28
N PHE A 150 -27.89 -14.86 9.94
CA PHE A 150 -27.55 -16.18 9.38
C PHE A 150 -27.17 -17.13 10.53
N THR A 151 -28.10 -17.31 11.46
CA THR A 151 -28.01 -18.39 12.46
C THR A 151 -28.62 -19.66 11.88
N THR A 152 -27.91 -20.76 12.08
CA THR A 152 -28.36 -22.16 11.98
C THR A 152 -28.18 -22.87 10.63
N ILE A 153 -26.93 -23.08 10.19
CA ILE A 153 -26.56 -24.29 9.43
C ILE A 153 -25.30 -24.89 10.06
N GLY A 154 -25.32 -26.20 10.28
CA GLY A 154 -24.50 -26.96 11.22
C GLY A 154 -22.99 -26.72 11.14
N LYS A 155 -22.36 -26.73 12.32
CA LYS A 155 -20.92 -26.74 12.55
C LYS A 155 -20.28 -27.94 11.85
N VAL A 156 -19.82 -27.75 10.62
CA VAL A 156 -18.83 -28.60 9.98
C VAL A 156 -17.67 -27.70 9.58
N SER A 157 -16.89 -27.27 10.57
CA SER A 157 -15.56 -26.71 10.30
C SER A 157 -14.66 -27.87 9.86
N LYS A 158 -14.80 -28.30 8.60
CA LYS A 158 -13.83 -29.21 7.98
C LYS A 158 -12.53 -28.44 7.84
N ASN A 159 -11.50 -28.89 8.55
CA ASN A 159 -10.13 -28.45 8.30
C ASN A 159 -9.84 -28.67 6.80
N LEU A 160 -9.43 -27.61 6.12
CA LEU A 160 -9.02 -27.70 4.72
C LEU A 160 -7.72 -28.51 4.66
N THR A 161 -7.57 -29.35 3.63
CA THR A 161 -6.29 -29.99 3.38
C THR A 161 -5.29 -28.94 2.87
N LYS A 162 -3.99 -29.21 3.02
CA LYS A 162 -2.94 -28.31 2.52
C LYS A 162 -3.08 -28.03 1.01
N ASP A 163 -3.55 -29.02 0.25
CA ASP A 163 -3.79 -28.87 -1.19
C ASP A 163 -4.98 -27.94 -1.47
N GLN A 164 -6.06 -28.06 -0.70
CA GLN A 164 -7.21 -27.16 -0.79
C GLN A 164 -6.84 -25.73 -0.43
N GLU A 165 -6.03 -25.52 0.62
CA GLU A 165 -5.53 -24.20 0.98
C GLU A 165 -4.65 -23.60 -0.12
N THR A 166 -3.77 -24.41 -0.71
CA THR A 166 -2.91 -24.00 -1.82
C THR A 166 -3.74 -23.60 -3.05
N GLN A 167 -4.83 -24.32 -3.35
CA GLN A 167 -5.71 -24.02 -4.48
C GLN A 167 -6.54 -22.76 -4.23
N LEU A 168 -7.08 -22.57 -3.02
CA LEU A 168 -7.75 -21.31 -2.64
C LEU A 168 -6.80 -20.12 -2.70
N GLN A 169 -5.54 -20.29 -2.32
CA GLN A 169 -4.52 -19.28 -2.46
C GLN A 169 -4.30 -18.89 -3.92
N LYS A 170 -4.21 -19.86 -4.84
CA LYS A 170 -4.10 -19.56 -6.29
C LYS A 170 -5.30 -18.78 -6.81
N TYR A 171 -6.52 -19.13 -6.41
CA TYR A 171 -7.73 -18.39 -6.80
C TYR A 171 -7.73 -16.96 -6.24
N ALA A 172 -7.34 -16.79 -4.98
CA ALA A 172 -7.25 -15.48 -4.34
C ALA A 172 -6.16 -14.61 -4.99
N GLU A 173 -5.00 -15.17 -5.35
CA GLU A 173 -3.93 -14.48 -6.07
C GLU A 173 -4.39 -14.02 -7.45
N TRP A 174 -5.07 -14.90 -8.17
CA TRP A 174 -5.63 -14.58 -9.48
C TRP A 174 -6.64 -13.44 -9.37
N MET A 175 -7.59 -13.52 -8.43
CA MET A 175 -8.59 -12.47 -8.20
C MET A 175 -7.95 -11.17 -7.71
N ALA A 176 -6.84 -11.26 -6.98
CA ALA A 176 -6.08 -10.11 -6.50
C ALA A 176 -5.30 -9.38 -7.62
N ARG A 177 -5.05 -9.98 -8.78
CA ARG A 177 -4.42 -9.26 -9.91
C ARG A 177 -5.30 -8.12 -10.42
N ASP A 178 -6.61 -8.28 -10.27
CA ASP A 178 -7.61 -7.27 -10.63
C ASP A 178 -8.16 -6.51 -9.39
N ILE A 179 -7.33 -6.30 -8.35
CA ILE A 179 -7.69 -5.54 -7.12
C ILE A 179 -8.34 -4.19 -7.42
N HIS A 180 -7.90 -3.51 -8.49
CA HIS A 180 -8.46 -2.21 -8.89
C HIS A 180 -9.96 -2.29 -9.24
N LYS A 181 -10.49 -3.48 -9.55
CA LYS A 181 -11.91 -3.72 -9.84
C LYS A 181 -12.73 -4.11 -8.61
N THR A 182 -12.09 -4.56 -7.52
CA THR A 182 -12.79 -5.07 -6.33
C THR A 182 -12.84 -4.05 -5.18
N GLY A 183 -11.89 -3.11 -5.13
CA GLY A 183 -11.75 -2.19 -3.99
C GLY A 183 -11.32 -2.90 -2.69
N GLN A 184 -11.02 -4.20 -2.74
CA GLN A 184 -10.61 -5.00 -1.59
C GLN A 184 -9.10 -5.25 -1.65
N THR A 185 -8.46 -5.27 -0.48
CA THR A 185 -7.05 -5.67 -0.41
C THR A 185 -6.89 -7.15 -0.71
N ARG A 186 -5.68 -7.54 -1.12
CA ARG A 186 -5.30 -8.94 -1.29
C ARG A 186 -5.73 -9.77 -0.08
N ASP A 187 -5.28 -9.43 1.13
CA ASP A 187 -5.59 -10.17 2.36
C ASP A 187 -7.10 -10.32 2.65
N GLN A 188 -7.91 -9.32 2.30
CA GLN A 188 -9.36 -9.41 2.44
C GLN A 188 -9.94 -10.47 1.50
N ILE A 189 -9.49 -10.51 0.24
CA ILE A 189 -9.91 -11.53 -0.74
C ILE A 189 -9.54 -12.93 -0.25
N TYR A 190 -8.33 -13.12 0.26
CA TYR A 190 -7.91 -14.40 0.87
C TYR A 190 -8.83 -14.80 2.01
N LYS A 191 -9.05 -13.91 2.98
CA LYS A 191 -9.94 -14.20 4.12
C LYS A 191 -11.34 -14.58 3.66
N MET A 192 -11.88 -13.91 2.65
CA MET A 192 -13.19 -14.24 2.09
C MET A 192 -13.25 -15.64 1.49
N PHE A 193 -12.28 -16.03 0.65
CA PHE A 193 -12.22 -17.37 0.07
C PHE A 193 -12.12 -18.46 1.13
N PHE A 194 -11.20 -18.31 2.08
CA PHE A 194 -10.96 -19.30 3.12
C PHE A 194 -12.15 -19.42 4.08
N ASN A 195 -12.75 -18.30 4.50
CA ASN A 195 -13.93 -18.34 5.37
C ASN A 195 -15.13 -18.96 4.65
N THR A 196 -15.33 -18.63 3.37
CA THR A 196 -16.43 -19.19 2.57
C THR A 196 -16.24 -20.69 2.37
N ALA A 197 -15.02 -21.13 2.03
CA ALA A 197 -14.70 -22.55 1.86
C ALA A 197 -14.82 -23.34 3.16
N ARG A 198 -14.43 -22.77 4.31
CA ARG A 198 -14.62 -23.41 5.62
C ARG A 198 -16.09 -23.52 6.01
N LYS A 199 -16.90 -22.51 5.69
CA LYS A 199 -18.32 -22.45 6.06
C LYS A 199 -19.20 -23.30 5.16
N HIS A 200 -18.95 -23.29 3.85
CA HIS A 200 -19.83 -23.90 2.84
C HIS A 200 -19.18 -25.10 2.12
N GLY A 201 -17.90 -25.36 2.36
CA GLY A 201 -17.16 -26.45 1.72
C GLY A 201 -16.33 -25.97 0.52
N PHE A 202 -15.13 -26.53 0.42
CA PHE A 202 -14.18 -26.22 -0.65
C PHE A 202 -14.76 -26.44 -2.06
N ASN A 203 -15.49 -27.54 -2.26
CA ASN A 203 -16.00 -27.92 -3.59
C ASN A 203 -16.96 -26.88 -4.18
N ILE A 204 -17.78 -26.22 -3.34
CA ILE A 204 -18.70 -25.16 -3.82
C ILE A 204 -17.91 -23.99 -4.38
N VAL A 205 -16.86 -23.57 -3.66
CA VAL A 205 -16.01 -22.45 -4.07
C VAL A 205 -15.18 -22.81 -5.30
N SER A 206 -14.55 -23.98 -5.31
CA SER A 206 -13.69 -24.44 -6.42
C SER A 206 -14.48 -24.61 -7.72
N ASN A 207 -15.64 -25.29 -7.68
CA ASN A 207 -16.49 -25.48 -8.86
C ASN A 207 -16.99 -24.14 -9.43
N ALA A 208 -17.38 -23.20 -8.56
CA ALA A 208 -17.83 -21.89 -8.99
C ALA A 208 -16.71 -21.11 -9.70
N VAL A 209 -15.49 -21.11 -9.14
CA VAL A 209 -14.33 -20.47 -9.77
C VAL A 209 -14.01 -21.14 -11.11
N GLU A 210 -13.87 -22.47 -11.14
CA GLU A 210 -13.49 -23.21 -12.34
C GLU A 210 -14.50 -23.06 -13.47
N SER A 211 -15.80 -23.05 -13.16
CA SER A 211 -16.88 -22.90 -14.16
C SER A 211 -16.83 -21.57 -14.91
N ILE A 212 -16.28 -20.52 -14.29
CA ILE A 212 -16.14 -19.19 -14.89
C ILE A 212 -14.73 -19.03 -15.45
N TRP A 213 -13.73 -19.62 -14.79
CA TRP A 213 -12.34 -19.41 -15.13
C TRP A 213 -12.05 -19.84 -16.56
N ASN A 214 -12.43 -21.02 -17.05
CA ASN A 214 -12.41 -21.46 -18.47
C ASN A 214 -11.32 -20.86 -19.42
N GLY A 215 -10.13 -20.51 -18.91
CA GLY A 215 -9.10 -19.74 -19.65
C GLY A 215 -9.40 -18.26 -19.94
N THR A 216 -10.53 -17.71 -19.48
CA THR A 216 -10.88 -16.28 -19.58
C THR A 216 -10.47 -15.50 -18.33
N ASN A 217 -10.48 -14.16 -18.40
CA ASN A 217 -10.23 -13.28 -17.24
C ASN A 217 -11.55 -12.63 -16.76
N PRO A 218 -12.48 -13.39 -16.15
CA PRO A 218 -13.80 -12.89 -15.76
C PRO A 218 -13.71 -11.85 -14.64
N HIS A 219 -14.74 -11.01 -14.53
CA HIS A 219 -14.77 -9.99 -13.48
C HIS A 219 -14.92 -10.69 -12.10
N PRO A 220 -14.18 -10.28 -11.06
CA PRO A 220 -14.27 -10.87 -9.71
C PRO A 220 -15.69 -10.93 -9.13
N LYS A 221 -16.51 -9.94 -9.48
CA LYS A 221 -17.93 -9.86 -9.09
C LYS A 221 -18.75 -11.06 -9.61
N ASP A 222 -18.46 -11.53 -10.82
CA ASP A 222 -19.20 -12.64 -11.43
C ASP A 222 -18.91 -13.95 -10.70
N ILE A 223 -17.66 -14.14 -10.29
CA ILE A 223 -17.24 -15.28 -9.46
C ILE A 223 -17.95 -15.25 -8.11
N TRP A 224 -18.00 -14.10 -7.43
CA TRP A 224 -18.71 -14.02 -6.15
C TRP A 224 -20.21 -14.23 -6.29
N ASN A 225 -20.83 -13.70 -7.35
CA ASN A 225 -22.24 -13.96 -7.62
C ASN A 225 -22.52 -15.44 -7.85
N LYS A 226 -21.63 -16.12 -8.58
CA LYS A 226 -21.73 -17.57 -8.82
C LYS A 226 -21.57 -18.38 -7.54
N ILE A 227 -20.58 -18.06 -6.70
CA ILE A 227 -20.39 -18.70 -5.39
C ILE A 227 -21.64 -18.52 -4.53
N LYS A 228 -22.22 -17.32 -4.46
CA LYS A 228 -23.46 -17.06 -3.72
C LYS A 228 -24.64 -17.87 -4.27
N SER A 229 -24.78 -17.94 -5.60
CA SER A 229 -25.81 -18.75 -6.26
C SER A 229 -25.65 -20.23 -5.94
N ASP A 230 -24.44 -20.77 -5.97
CA ASP A 230 -24.19 -22.19 -5.75
C ASP A 230 -24.33 -22.56 -4.25
N ILE A 231 -24.00 -21.64 -3.34
CA ILE A 231 -24.32 -21.77 -1.90
C ILE A 231 -25.83 -21.82 -1.67
N ALA A 232 -26.62 -20.97 -2.34
CA ALA A 232 -28.07 -20.94 -2.17
C ALA A 232 -28.78 -22.21 -2.68
N LYS A 233 -28.11 -23.00 -3.52
CA LYS A 233 -28.63 -24.26 -4.07
C LYS A 233 -28.23 -25.50 -3.25
N ALA A 234 -27.24 -25.37 -2.37
CA ALA A 234 -26.67 -26.46 -1.57
C ALA A 234 -27.33 -26.54 -0.19
#